data_AF-A0AAC9NS60-F1
#
_entry.id   AF-A0AAC9NS60-F1
#
_cell.length_a   1.000
_cell.length_b   1.000
_cell.length_c   1.000
_cell.angle_alpha   90.00
_cell.angle_beta   90.00
_cell.angle_gamma   90.00
#
_symmetry.space_group_name_H-M   'P 1'
#
loop_
_entity.id
_entity.type
_entity.pdbx_description
1 polymer ?
#
loop_
_entity_poly.entity_id
_entity_poly.type
_entity_poly.pdbx_seq_one_letter_code
_entity_poly.pdbx_strand_id
1 'polypeptide(L)'
;MTSVAKKQANNASFQAFMNAYIKEIDTGVWHTKADWAIRTGIQLHQNDKYAVELYLTANNTRLSVPSSYRSTVGRHVFNSVYKQLPNSLQWEEISFMSAILLLIDEIYSEGESGKQSTDTIAEQSLELYARTIESHQIMAMYLENRAGDPALESNQFIDSEQAILFGHWLHPTPKSRQGMHRWQHELFTPELKGNFKLHYFAAKQSITFSNSAETASAFEILENIALCDGAPSTKTLIEELHSKNLKLLAVHPLQADWLCAQAHIQTLLEEGELRHLGELGPLFTPTSSVRTLYNAELDYMVKVSIPVKVTNSLRKNMHHELEAGVTLCRLLKRCGFSKLYPEFKFIDDPAYVSLNAGKAKESGFELILRKNPFNKANQIDGLGGTQSIAALVQDPLFPGAHSRLANIIHSLAQKERIDSSVVATKWLDRYLNCAIEPAIRLFDQCGIALEAHQQNSLLEIADGYPTAYYYRDNQGFYLSKERQQILETMEPQLVHCKDLFYSEQMIINRFTYYLFFNQLFAVINRLGSDQLALEPTLLHKIHGKLKSMLPSLGSLGTAFVTSVLEREKLPFKANLLTRVEDVDELEAQDELAVYVWVNNPFKSIEKLSETSLQVNEPQERSADKVVADAC
;
A
#
# COMPACT_ATOMS: atom_id res chain seq x y z
N MET A 1 2.66 15.72 30.60
CA MET A 1 1.86 14.56 30.18
C MET A 1 1.86 14.48 28.66
N THR A 2 2.29 13.37 28.08
CA THR A 2 2.27 13.15 26.62
C THR A 2 0.82 13.04 26.12
N SER A 3 0.44 13.80 25.08
CA SER A 3 -0.91 13.73 24.50
C SER A 3 -1.23 12.32 23.99
N VAL A 4 -2.51 11.94 23.98
CA VAL A 4 -2.97 10.61 23.52
C VAL A 4 -2.47 10.35 22.10
N ALA A 5 -2.58 11.33 21.20
CA ALA A 5 -2.08 11.29 19.84
C ALA A 5 -0.60 10.91 19.74
N LYS A 6 0.27 11.50 20.58
CA LYS A 6 1.71 11.17 20.60
C LYS A 6 1.98 9.74 21.05
N LYS A 7 1.23 9.23 22.04
CA LYS A 7 1.37 7.82 22.48
C LYS A 7 0.97 6.86 21.36
N GLN A 8 -0.09 7.18 20.63
CA GLN A 8 -0.58 6.37 19.51
C GLN A 8 0.37 6.39 18.32
N ALA A 9 0.92 7.56 17.98
CA ALA A 9 1.95 7.68 16.95
C ALA A 9 3.19 6.86 17.33
N ASN A 10 3.66 6.96 18.57
CA ASN A 10 4.80 6.19 19.07
C ASN A 10 4.56 4.68 18.96
N ASN A 11 3.37 4.21 19.36
CA ASN A 11 2.99 2.81 19.19
C ASN A 11 2.93 2.41 17.72
N ALA A 12 2.21 3.15 16.88
CA ALA A 12 2.04 2.80 15.47
C ALA A 12 3.37 2.79 14.69
N SER A 13 4.25 3.77 14.92
CA SER A 13 5.61 3.78 14.38
C SER A 13 6.40 2.54 14.80
N PHE A 14 6.34 2.17 16.09
CA PHE A 14 6.99 0.96 16.59
C PHE A 14 6.46 -0.31 15.96
N GLN A 15 5.12 -0.47 15.92
CA GLN A 15 4.53 -1.65 15.31
C GLN A 15 4.97 -1.78 13.85
N ALA A 16 4.96 -0.69 13.07
CA ALA A 16 5.32 -0.73 11.65
C ALA A 16 6.80 -1.08 11.46
N PHE A 17 7.69 -0.44 12.24
CA PHE A 17 9.14 -0.68 12.16
C PHE A 17 9.50 -2.09 12.63
N MET A 18 9.05 -2.50 13.82
CA MET A 18 9.38 -3.80 14.42
C MET A 18 8.87 -4.97 13.56
N ASN A 19 7.68 -4.84 12.98
CA ASN A 19 7.14 -5.89 12.11
C ASN A 19 7.87 -5.96 10.76
N ALA A 20 8.38 -4.84 10.23
CA ALA A 20 9.27 -4.86 9.07
C ALA A 20 10.60 -5.54 9.44
N TYR A 21 11.22 -5.14 10.55
CA TYR A 21 12.48 -5.72 11.04
C TYR A 21 12.40 -7.24 11.21
N ILE A 22 11.37 -7.74 11.90
CA ILE A 22 11.20 -9.19 12.14
C ILE A 22 11.00 -9.98 10.85
N LYS A 23 10.37 -9.39 9.84
CA LYS A 23 10.10 -10.06 8.57
C LYS A 23 11.30 -10.05 7.63
N GLU A 24 12.08 -8.98 7.68
CA GLU A 24 13.06 -8.66 6.65
C GLU A 24 14.50 -8.94 7.10
N ILE A 25 14.79 -8.84 8.39
CA ILE A 25 16.17 -8.83 8.92
C ILE A 25 16.39 -9.99 9.88
N ASP A 26 15.74 -9.98 11.04
CA ASP A 26 15.88 -11.04 12.06
C ASP A 26 14.53 -11.41 12.66
N THR A 27 14.11 -12.65 12.41
CA THR A 27 12.84 -13.21 12.92
C THR A 27 12.78 -13.33 14.45
N GLY A 28 13.94 -13.27 15.11
CA GLY A 28 14.11 -13.43 16.53
C GLY A 28 13.77 -14.82 17.06
N VAL A 29 14.00 -15.03 18.36
CA VAL A 29 13.63 -16.25 19.06
C VAL A 29 12.32 -16.01 19.82
N TRP A 30 11.28 -16.76 19.45
CA TRP A 30 9.97 -16.62 20.08
C TRP A 30 9.81 -17.56 21.26
N HIS A 31 9.36 -17.01 22.39
CA HIS A 31 9.10 -17.73 23.63
C HIS A 31 7.63 -17.60 24.03
N THR A 32 7.08 -18.64 24.68
CA THR A 32 5.80 -18.50 25.37
C THR A 32 5.98 -17.65 26.63
N LYS A 33 4.91 -17.03 27.13
CA LYS A 33 4.95 -16.31 28.42
C LYS A 33 5.55 -17.14 29.56
N ALA A 34 5.18 -18.42 29.64
CA ALA A 34 5.65 -19.32 30.69
C ALA A 34 7.16 -19.58 30.56
N ASP A 35 7.63 -19.95 29.36
CA ASP A 35 9.04 -20.21 29.11
C ASP A 35 9.89 -18.95 29.34
N TRP A 36 9.37 -17.79 28.94
CA TRP A 36 10.06 -16.52 29.09
C TRP A 36 10.24 -16.13 30.56
N ALA A 37 9.19 -16.30 31.37
CA ALA A 37 9.23 -16.02 32.80
C ALA A 37 10.24 -16.94 33.52
N ILE A 38 10.31 -18.22 33.15
CA ILE A 38 11.30 -19.16 33.69
C ILE A 38 12.72 -18.75 33.33
N ARG A 39 12.95 -18.32 32.08
CA ARG A 39 14.29 -17.95 31.58
C ARG A 39 14.82 -16.64 32.12
N THR A 40 13.95 -15.64 32.30
CA THR A 40 14.37 -14.26 32.53
C THR A 40 13.89 -13.66 33.84
N GLY A 41 12.92 -14.28 34.50
CA GLY A 41 12.24 -13.72 35.67
C GLY A 41 11.28 -12.57 35.35
N ILE A 42 11.18 -12.12 34.08
CA ILE A 42 10.26 -11.06 33.67
C ILE A 42 8.82 -11.59 33.70
N GLN A 43 7.96 -10.90 34.46
CA GLN A 43 6.52 -11.15 34.44
C GLN A 43 5.88 -10.28 33.36
N LEU A 44 5.57 -10.89 32.20
CA LEU A 44 4.88 -10.18 31.13
C LEU A 44 3.47 -9.74 31.56
N HIS A 45 2.96 -8.65 30.96
CA HIS A 45 1.61 -8.19 31.24
C HIS A 45 0.56 -9.29 30.99
N GLN A 46 -0.60 -9.17 31.62
CA GLN A 46 -1.64 -10.21 31.57
C GLN A 46 -2.04 -10.59 30.15
N ASN A 47 -2.08 -9.62 29.23
CA ASN A 47 -2.50 -9.82 27.85
C ASN A 47 -1.39 -10.31 26.91
N ASP A 48 -0.12 -10.23 27.33
CA ASP A 48 1.00 -10.74 26.55
C ASP A 48 1.03 -12.26 26.63
N LYS A 49 1.09 -12.93 25.48
CA LYS A 49 1.13 -14.39 25.36
C LYS A 49 2.50 -14.91 24.98
N TYR A 50 3.30 -14.06 24.34
CA TYR A 50 4.62 -14.39 23.80
C TYR A 50 5.62 -13.28 24.10
N ALA A 51 6.90 -13.58 23.96
CA ALA A 51 7.97 -12.60 23.84
C ALA A 51 8.89 -13.00 22.69
N VAL A 52 9.31 -12.04 21.87
CA VAL A 52 10.41 -12.25 20.92
C VAL A 52 11.69 -11.69 21.51
N GLU A 53 12.73 -12.53 21.52
CA GLU A 53 14.09 -12.18 21.94
C GLU A 53 14.93 -11.89 20.70
N LEU A 54 15.59 -10.73 20.68
CA LEU A 54 16.58 -10.34 19.68
C LEU A 54 17.93 -10.13 20.35
N TYR A 55 19.01 -10.52 19.66
CA TYR A 55 20.38 -10.22 20.07
C TYR A 55 20.99 -9.23 19.09
N LEU A 56 21.27 -8.02 19.57
CA LEU A 56 21.90 -6.96 18.80
C LEU A 56 23.42 -7.06 18.98
N THR A 57 24.12 -7.38 17.89
CA THR A 57 25.56 -7.62 17.89
C THR A 57 26.36 -6.32 18.00
N ALA A 58 25.86 -5.21 17.47
CA ALA A 58 26.54 -3.91 17.44
C ALA A 58 26.98 -3.43 18.83
N ASN A 59 26.13 -3.69 19.83
CA ASN A 59 26.29 -3.21 21.21
C ASN A 59 26.14 -4.34 22.24
N ASN A 60 26.15 -5.60 21.80
CA ASN A 60 25.97 -6.81 22.61
C ASN A 60 24.72 -6.77 23.51
N THR A 61 23.64 -6.16 23.03
CA THR A 61 22.40 -5.95 23.79
C THR A 61 21.36 -6.99 23.44
N ARG A 62 20.62 -7.48 24.44
CA ARG A 62 19.41 -8.27 24.20
C ARG A 62 18.17 -7.40 24.29
N LEU A 63 17.25 -7.58 23.35
CA LEU A 63 15.91 -7.04 23.42
C LEU A 63 14.91 -8.16 23.68
N SER A 64 13.93 -7.88 24.53
CA SER A 64 12.74 -8.68 24.72
C SER A 64 11.54 -7.84 24.36
N VAL A 65 10.74 -8.30 23.42
CA VAL A 65 9.57 -7.57 22.92
C VAL A 65 8.32 -8.43 23.17
N PRO A 66 7.60 -8.20 24.28
CA PRO A 66 6.37 -8.91 24.58
C PRO A 66 5.28 -8.63 23.55
N SER A 67 4.49 -9.66 23.27
CA SER A 67 3.44 -9.66 22.27
C SER A 67 2.15 -10.28 22.79
N SER A 68 1.04 -9.55 22.63
CA SER A 68 -0.31 -10.06 22.87
C SER A 68 -0.86 -10.87 21.72
N TYR A 69 -0.32 -10.67 20.51
CA TYR A 69 -0.79 -11.32 19.30
C TYR A 69 0.35 -11.67 18.35
N ARG A 70 0.58 -12.98 18.17
CA ARG A 70 1.52 -13.51 17.18
C ARG A 70 0.76 -13.94 15.93
N SER A 71 0.78 -13.08 14.91
CA SER A 71 0.21 -13.41 13.59
C SER A 71 0.98 -14.50 12.84
N THR A 72 0.24 -15.32 12.10
CA THR A 72 0.72 -16.32 11.13
C THR A 72 0.91 -15.74 9.73
N VAL A 73 0.16 -14.70 9.36
CA VAL A 73 0.14 -14.15 7.99
C VAL A 73 0.85 -12.82 7.83
N GLY A 74 1.07 -12.12 8.94
CA GLY A 74 1.32 -10.69 8.86
C GLY A 74 1.90 -10.12 10.12
N ARG A 75 1.18 -9.16 10.70
CA ARG A 75 1.67 -8.22 11.69
C ARG A 75 1.36 -8.69 13.10
N HIS A 76 2.38 -8.83 13.92
CA HIS A 76 2.28 -9.08 15.34
C HIS A 76 1.87 -7.79 16.08
N VAL A 77 1.33 -7.94 17.30
CA VAL A 77 1.03 -6.82 18.20
C VAL A 77 1.98 -6.87 19.38
N PHE A 78 2.85 -5.87 19.49
CA PHE A 78 3.84 -5.73 20.57
C PHE A 78 3.38 -4.70 21.60
N ASN A 79 3.65 -4.90 22.90
CA ASN A 79 3.12 -4.02 23.93
C ASN A 79 4.18 -3.26 24.74
N SER A 80 5.40 -3.77 24.77
CA SER A 80 6.53 -3.19 25.53
C SER A 80 7.85 -3.65 24.91
N VAL A 81 8.95 -3.04 25.34
CA VAL A 81 10.30 -3.47 24.99
C VAL A 81 11.17 -3.41 26.23
N TYR A 82 11.89 -4.48 26.51
CA TYR A 82 12.88 -4.55 27.56
C TYR A 82 14.26 -4.75 26.96
N LYS A 83 15.25 -4.09 27.54
CA LYS A 83 16.65 -4.15 27.16
C LYS A 83 17.45 -4.81 28.28
N GLN A 84 18.37 -5.68 27.91
CA GLN A 84 19.39 -6.20 28.81
C GLN A 84 20.78 -5.90 28.22
N LEU A 85 21.60 -5.20 29.01
CA LEU A 85 22.98 -4.85 28.67
C LEU A 85 23.92 -6.05 28.86
N PRO A 86 25.10 -6.04 28.20
CA PRO A 86 26.15 -7.02 28.45
C PRO A 86 26.46 -7.15 29.94
N ASN A 87 26.61 -8.38 30.43
CA ASN A 87 26.97 -8.69 31.82
C ASN A 87 25.96 -8.23 32.89
N SER A 88 24.76 -7.79 32.49
CA SER A 88 23.64 -7.54 33.40
C SER A 88 22.64 -8.68 33.35
N LEU A 89 22.15 -9.11 34.51
CA LEU A 89 20.98 -9.99 34.59
C LEU A 89 19.66 -9.21 34.61
N GLN A 90 19.72 -7.88 34.74
CA GLN A 90 18.54 -7.04 34.84
C GLN A 90 18.03 -6.64 33.46
N TRP A 91 16.71 -6.69 33.32
CA TRP A 91 15.97 -6.18 32.18
C TRP A 91 15.35 -4.83 32.53
N GLU A 92 15.59 -3.84 31.70
CA GLU A 92 15.05 -2.49 31.85
C GLU A 92 14.04 -2.22 30.74
N GLU A 93 12.84 -1.74 31.08
CA GLU A 93 11.89 -1.30 30.06
C GLU A 93 12.39 -0.04 29.37
N ILE A 94 12.42 -0.03 28.04
CA ILE A 94 12.84 1.11 27.23
C ILE A 94 11.67 1.64 26.40
N SER A 95 11.78 2.91 26.00
CA SER A 95 10.78 3.49 25.09
C SER A 95 10.84 2.83 23.71
N PHE A 96 9.70 2.75 23.03
CA PHE A 96 9.64 2.26 21.66
C PHE A 96 10.55 3.02 20.69
N MET A 97 10.65 4.34 20.81
CA MET A 97 11.56 5.12 19.98
C MET A 97 13.00 4.69 20.23
N SER A 98 13.43 4.54 21.49
CA SER A 98 14.77 4.04 21.83
C SER A 98 15.03 2.65 21.24
N ALA A 99 14.03 1.77 21.25
CA ALA A 99 14.14 0.45 20.63
C ALA A 99 14.35 0.55 19.11
N ILE A 100 13.59 1.39 18.41
CA ILE A 100 13.78 1.63 16.97
C ILE A 100 15.20 2.14 16.70
N LEU A 101 15.70 3.08 17.51
CA LEU A 101 17.05 3.62 17.31
C LEU A 101 18.12 2.54 17.45
N LEU A 102 18.01 1.67 18.47
CA LEU A 102 18.92 0.54 18.64
C LEU A 102 18.87 -0.45 17.45
N LEU A 103 17.69 -0.66 16.86
CA LEU A 103 17.56 -1.49 15.66
C LEU A 103 18.18 -0.83 14.43
N ILE A 104 18.08 0.49 14.28
CA ILE A 104 18.76 1.22 13.20
C ILE A 104 20.28 1.12 13.36
N ASP A 105 20.79 1.31 14.58
CA ASP A 105 22.21 1.10 14.89
C ASP A 105 22.67 -0.33 14.52
N GLU A 106 21.86 -1.35 14.86
CA GLU A 106 22.16 -2.74 14.51
C GLU A 106 22.25 -2.94 12.99
N ILE A 107 21.27 -2.44 12.23
CA ILE A 107 21.22 -2.58 10.76
C ILE A 107 22.49 -2.06 10.10
N TYR A 108 22.97 -0.89 10.54
CA TYR A 108 24.13 -0.25 9.94
C TYR A 108 25.46 -0.69 10.58
N SER A 109 25.44 -1.52 11.63
CA SER A 109 26.64 -2.09 12.23
C SER A 109 27.29 -3.20 11.40
N GLU A 110 26.49 -3.98 10.66
CA GLU A 110 26.98 -5.07 9.80
C GLU A 110 27.62 -4.55 8.48
N GLY A 111 27.40 -3.27 8.16
CA GLY A 111 27.91 -2.59 6.95
C GLY A 111 29.43 -2.43 6.87
N GLU A 112 30.18 -2.72 7.93
CA GLU A 112 31.66 -2.71 7.91
C GLU A 112 32.26 -3.84 7.05
N SER A 113 31.45 -4.80 6.57
CA SER A 113 31.92 -6.02 5.92
C SER A 113 32.03 -5.99 4.38
N GLY A 114 31.77 -4.85 3.71
CA GLY A 114 32.27 -4.67 2.33
C GLY A 114 31.57 -3.66 1.42
N LYS A 115 32.39 -2.92 0.66
CA LYS A 115 32.13 -2.06 -0.52
C LYS A 115 31.64 -0.62 -0.33
N GLN A 116 31.08 -0.21 0.80
CA GLN A 116 30.68 1.19 1.03
C GLN A 116 31.58 1.90 2.04
N SER A 117 31.78 3.21 1.85
CA SER A 117 32.59 4.02 2.76
C SER A 117 31.86 4.25 4.09
N THR A 118 32.61 4.39 5.19
CA THR A 118 32.05 4.66 6.53
C THR A 118 31.19 5.92 6.56
N ASP A 119 31.54 6.93 5.77
CA ASP A 119 30.80 8.19 5.69
C ASP A 119 29.42 8.00 5.05
N THR A 120 29.34 7.18 3.99
CA THR A 120 28.06 6.85 3.32
C THR A 120 27.10 6.10 4.25
N ILE A 121 27.61 5.14 5.02
CA ILE A 121 26.81 4.37 6.00
C ILE A 121 26.27 5.30 7.10
N ALA A 122 27.12 6.22 7.59
CA ALA A 122 26.69 7.20 8.59
C ALA A 122 25.59 8.13 8.04
N GLU A 123 25.73 8.61 6.80
CA GLU A 123 24.72 9.46 6.14
C GLU A 123 23.38 8.72 5.98
N GLN A 124 23.38 7.47 5.52
CA GLN A 124 22.18 6.65 5.38
C GLN A 124 21.49 6.36 6.72
N SER A 125 22.28 6.07 7.77
CA SER A 125 21.77 5.91 9.13
C SER A 125 21.09 7.19 9.65
N LEU A 126 21.75 8.36 9.48
CA LEU A 126 21.17 9.65 9.83
C LEU A 126 19.88 9.96 9.05
N GLU A 127 19.79 9.56 7.78
CA GLU A 127 18.59 9.72 6.96
C GLU A 127 17.42 8.92 7.54
N LEU A 128 17.63 7.64 7.85
CA LEU A 128 16.61 6.76 8.41
C LEU A 128 16.16 7.25 9.80
N TYR A 129 17.09 7.77 10.61
CA TYR A 129 16.76 8.44 11.87
C TYR A 129 15.85 9.63 11.66
N ALA A 130 16.24 10.55 10.78
CA ALA A 130 15.48 11.76 10.50
C ALA A 130 14.07 11.44 10.02
N ARG A 131 13.92 10.48 9.09
CA ARG A 131 12.62 10.07 8.57
C ARG A 131 11.75 9.34 9.58
N THR A 132 12.35 8.53 10.45
CA THR A 132 11.62 7.85 11.52
C THR A 132 10.99 8.87 12.48
N ILE A 133 11.78 9.86 12.89
CA ILE A 133 11.33 10.94 13.78
C ILE A 133 10.27 11.80 13.06
N GLU A 134 10.51 12.19 11.80
CA GLU A 134 9.59 12.98 10.99
C GLU A 134 8.24 12.26 10.83
N SER A 135 8.25 10.99 10.42
CA SER A 135 7.05 10.16 10.27
C SER A 135 6.25 10.09 11.57
N HIS A 136 6.91 9.90 12.71
CA HIS A 136 6.26 9.90 14.01
C HIS A 136 5.61 11.26 14.33
N GLN A 137 6.32 12.37 14.11
CA GLN A 137 5.82 13.71 14.41
C GLN A 137 4.61 14.09 13.54
N ILE A 138 4.66 13.77 12.25
CA ILE A 138 3.56 13.99 11.31
C ILE A 138 2.35 13.14 11.71
N MET A 139 2.55 11.87 12.04
CA MET A 139 1.48 10.98 12.49
C MET A 139 0.80 11.50 13.77
N ALA A 140 1.58 11.96 14.74
CA ALA A 140 1.04 12.54 15.96
C ALA A 140 0.20 13.80 15.68
N MET A 141 0.67 14.67 14.78
CA MET A 141 -0.06 15.87 14.34
C MET A 141 -1.40 15.50 13.70
N TYR A 142 -1.45 14.46 12.88
CA TYR A 142 -2.69 14.01 12.25
C TYR A 142 -3.69 13.45 13.24
N LEU A 143 -3.24 12.59 14.15
CA LEU A 143 -4.11 12.03 15.19
C LEU A 143 -4.67 13.12 16.10
N GLU A 144 -3.87 14.14 16.41
CA GLU A 144 -4.30 15.28 17.24
C GLU A 144 -5.37 16.13 16.54
N ASN A 145 -5.17 16.47 15.26
CA ASN A 145 -6.11 17.30 14.50
C ASN A 145 -7.39 16.55 14.10
N ARG A 146 -7.34 15.23 14.01
CA ARG A 146 -8.47 14.39 13.61
C ARG A 146 -9.18 13.73 14.80
N ALA A 147 -8.80 14.08 16.03
CA ALA A 147 -9.47 13.59 17.23
C ALA A 147 -10.96 13.98 17.23
N GLY A 148 -11.85 12.98 17.28
CA GLY A 148 -13.30 13.20 17.29
C GLY A 148 -13.92 13.62 15.95
N ASP A 149 -13.19 13.51 14.83
CA ASP A 149 -13.75 13.80 13.51
C ASP A 149 -14.68 12.67 13.04
N PRO A 150 -15.99 12.93 12.84
CA PRO A 150 -16.96 11.91 12.43
C PRO A 150 -16.66 11.34 11.04
N ALA A 151 -15.92 12.05 10.18
CA ALA A 151 -15.54 11.52 8.87
C ALA A 151 -14.63 10.28 8.97
N LEU A 152 -13.92 10.09 10.09
CA LEU A 152 -13.14 8.86 10.32
C LEU A 152 -14.01 7.60 10.39
N GLU A 153 -15.31 7.74 10.61
CA GLU A 153 -16.30 6.64 10.66
C GLU A 153 -17.19 6.60 9.41
N SER A 154 -17.10 7.60 8.53
CA SER A 154 -17.90 7.72 7.31
C SER A 154 -17.54 6.69 6.24
N ASN A 155 -18.53 6.04 5.64
CA ASN A 155 -18.33 5.07 4.55
C ASN A 155 -18.07 5.70 3.17
N GLN A 156 -18.04 7.04 3.08
CA GLN A 156 -17.79 7.73 1.82
C GLN A 156 -16.37 7.47 1.30
N PHE A 157 -16.22 7.45 -0.02
CA PHE A 157 -14.94 7.23 -0.69
C PHE A 157 -13.85 8.18 -0.21
N ILE A 158 -14.09 9.49 -0.30
CA ILE A 158 -13.06 10.47 0.05
C ILE A 158 -12.71 10.44 1.55
N ASP A 159 -13.70 10.24 2.41
CA ASP A 159 -13.46 10.13 3.85
C ASP A 159 -12.59 8.92 4.17
N SER A 160 -12.82 7.79 3.49
CA SER A 160 -12.00 6.58 3.62
C SER A 160 -10.56 6.82 3.15
N GLU A 161 -10.36 7.51 2.03
CA GLU A 161 -9.03 7.90 1.54
C GLU A 161 -8.27 8.78 2.55
N GLN A 162 -9.00 9.58 3.33
CA GLN A 162 -8.48 10.52 4.30
C GLN A 162 -8.41 9.97 5.74
N ALA A 163 -8.85 8.73 5.97
CA ALA A 163 -8.85 8.10 7.29
C ALA A 163 -7.58 7.27 7.60
N ILE A 164 -6.67 7.14 6.64
CA ILE A 164 -5.44 6.35 6.79
C ILE A 164 -4.39 7.18 7.54
N LEU A 165 -4.53 7.33 8.86
CA LEU A 165 -3.66 8.19 9.67
C LEU A 165 -2.32 7.54 10.05
N PHE A 166 -2.22 6.20 10.06
CA PHE A 166 -0.97 5.50 10.38
C PHE A 166 -0.13 5.19 9.13
N GLY A 167 -0.76 5.07 7.96
CA GLY A 167 -0.08 4.77 6.70
C GLY A 167 0.21 3.28 6.52
N HIS A 168 1.25 2.94 5.75
CA HIS A 168 1.55 1.55 5.41
C HIS A 168 1.98 0.74 6.65
N TRP A 169 1.26 -0.35 6.93
CA TRP A 169 1.38 -1.16 8.14
C TRP A 169 2.71 -1.92 8.32
N LEU A 170 3.48 -2.10 7.25
CA LEU A 170 4.78 -2.81 7.20
C LEU A 170 5.85 -1.96 6.49
N HIS A 171 5.87 -0.65 6.76
CA HIS A 171 6.90 0.26 6.25
C HIS A 171 7.49 1.03 7.43
N PRO A 172 8.82 1.24 7.52
CA PRO A 172 9.45 1.83 8.71
C PRO A 172 9.06 3.30 8.95
N THR A 173 8.88 4.08 7.88
CA THR A 173 8.58 5.52 7.97
C THR A 173 7.31 5.90 7.19
N PRO A 174 6.12 5.35 7.55
CA PRO A 174 4.94 5.35 6.69
C PRO A 174 4.30 6.73 6.46
N LYS A 175 4.65 7.73 7.26
CA LYS A 175 4.19 9.13 7.17
C LYS A 175 5.30 10.15 6.94
N SER A 176 6.53 9.69 6.67
CA SER A 176 7.60 10.60 6.23
C SER A 176 7.22 11.20 4.87
N ARG A 177 7.45 12.51 4.72
CA ARG A 177 7.10 13.32 3.55
C ARG A 177 8.18 14.35 3.25
N GLN A 178 9.40 13.89 3.07
CA GLN A 178 10.52 14.74 2.69
C GLN A 178 10.18 15.55 1.44
N GLY A 179 10.40 16.86 1.50
CA GLY A 179 10.02 17.82 0.45
C GLY A 179 8.73 18.60 0.75
N MET A 180 8.01 18.27 1.84
CA MET A 180 6.84 19.01 2.30
C MET A 180 7.12 19.67 3.66
N HIS A 181 6.95 20.99 3.75
CA HIS A 181 7.08 21.72 5.00
C HIS A 181 5.86 21.50 5.90
N ARG A 182 6.07 21.53 7.23
CA ARG A 182 5.01 21.27 8.23
C ARG A 182 3.70 22.04 7.98
N TRP A 183 3.77 23.33 7.65
CA TRP A 183 2.59 24.17 7.40
C TRP A 183 1.83 23.78 6.12
N GLN A 184 2.49 23.12 5.17
CA GLN A 184 1.88 22.67 3.91
C GLN A 184 0.99 21.44 4.10
N HIS A 185 1.13 20.71 5.22
CA HIS A 185 0.33 19.51 5.46
C HIS A 185 -1.17 19.81 5.55
N GLU A 186 -1.55 20.93 6.18
CA GLU A 186 -2.96 21.35 6.28
C GLU A 186 -3.59 21.62 4.92
N LEU A 187 -2.78 22.01 3.92
CA LEU A 187 -3.25 22.33 2.59
C LEU A 187 -3.25 21.11 1.66
N PHE A 188 -2.21 20.27 1.73
CA PHE A 188 -1.93 19.30 0.66
C PHE A 188 -1.99 17.84 1.09
N THR A 189 -2.34 17.52 2.35
CA THR A 189 -2.37 16.12 2.80
C THR A 189 -3.77 15.58 3.05
N PRO A 190 -4.03 14.31 2.71
CA PRO A 190 -5.36 13.70 2.87
C PRO A 190 -5.77 13.62 4.34
N GLU A 191 -4.83 13.37 5.25
CA GLU A 191 -5.10 13.20 6.68
C GLU A 191 -5.60 14.47 7.36
N LEU A 192 -5.34 15.65 6.79
CA LEU A 192 -5.87 16.92 7.28
C LEU A 192 -6.96 17.50 6.37
N LYS A 193 -7.49 16.68 5.44
CA LYS A 193 -8.53 17.06 4.48
C LYS A 193 -8.15 18.32 3.69
N GLY A 194 -6.89 18.37 3.24
CA GLY A 194 -6.36 19.50 2.50
C GLY A 194 -7.23 19.86 1.29
N ASN A 195 -7.36 21.14 1.01
CA ASN A 195 -8.28 21.62 -0.02
C ASN A 195 -7.69 22.85 -0.72
N PHE A 196 -7.47 22.75 -2.03
CA PHE A 196 -6.71 23.75 -2.78
C PHE A 196 -7.05 23.74 -4.28
N LYS A 197 -6.73 24.82 -4.99
CA LYS A 197 -6.83 24.88 -6.45
C LYS A 197 -5.53 24.40 -7.09
N LEU A 198 -5.64 23.85 -8.29
CA LEU A 198 -4.47 23.58 -9.13
C LEU A 198 -3.88 24.88 -9.67
N HIS A 199 -2.58 24.86 -9.94
CA HIS A 199 -1.93 25.94 -10.69
C HIS A 199 -1.92 25.60 -12.17
N TYR A 200 -2.24 26.59 -12.99
CA TYR A 200 -2.38 26.44 -14.43
C TYR A 200 -1.32 27.22 -15.20
N PHE A 201 -0.96 26.67 -16.36
CA PHE A 201 -0.04 27.25 -17.32
C PHE A 201 -0.64 27.18 -18.72
N ALA A 202 -0.26 28.10 -19.58
CA ALA A 202 -0.53 28.04 -21.02
C ALA A 202 0.77 27.84 -21.77
N ALA A 203 0.83 26.85 -22.67
CA ALA A 203 2.01 26.53 -23.47
C ALA A 203 1.67 26.51 -24.97
N LYS A 204 2.65 26.78 -25.84
CA LYS A 204 2.44 26.61 -27.29
C LYS A 204 2.17 25.14 -27.62
N GLN A 205 1.25 24.90 -28.56
CA GLN A 205 0.92 23.57 -29.05
C GLN A 205 2.16 22.74 -29.45
N SER A 206 3.18 23.39 -30.04
CA SER A 206 4.40 22.76 -30.54
C SER A 206 5.27 22.09 -29.46
N ILE A 207 5.09 22.48 -28.20
CA ILE A 207 5.84 21.93 -27.06
C ILE A 207 4.94 21.12 -26.12
N THR A 208 3.71 20.80 -26.53
CA THR A 208 2.76 20.02 -25.72
C THR A 208 2.41 18.70 -26.40
N PHE A 209 2.09 17.70 -25.59
CA PHE A 209 1.62 16.41 -26.09
C PHE A 209 0.57 15.82 -25.14
N SER A 210 -0.29 14.97 -25.69
CA SER A 210 -1.40 14.35 -24.99
C SER A 210 -1.86 13.10 -25.71
N ASN A 211 -2.53 12.20 -24.99
CA ASN A 211 -3.29 11.11 -25.58
C ASN A 211 -4.59 10.89 -24.81
N SER A 212 -5.57 10.27 -25.46
CA SER A 212 -6.86 9.93 -24.88
C SER A 212 -7.42 8.63 -25.46
N ALA A 213 -7.96 7.78 -24.61
CA ALA A 213 -8.78 6.62 -24.95
C ALA A 213 -10.28 6.96 -24.97
N GLU A 214 -10.64 8.22 -24.67
CA GLU A 214 -12.01 8.73 -24.74
C GLU A 214 -12.24 9.46 -26.08
N THR A 215 -13.51 9.77 -26.36
CA THR A 215 -13.88 10.61 -27.52
C THR A 215 -13.37 12.04 -27.37
N ALA A 216 -13.40 12.59 -26.14
CA ALA A 216 -12.83 13.89 -25.84
C ALA A 216 -11.29 13.80 -25.74
N SER A 217 -10.61 14.82 -26.24
CA SER A 217 -9.17 14.99 -26.05
C SER A 217 -8.83 15.31 -24.59
N ALA A 218 -7.60 14.99 -24.17
CA ALA A 218 -7.16 15.27 -22.81
C ALA A 218 -7.18 16.78 -22.48
N PHE A 219 -6.87 17.64 -23.46
CA PHE A 219 -6.95 19.09 -23.29
C PHE A 219 -8.38 19.57 -23.11
N GLU A 220 -9.36 19.06 -23.88
CA GLU A 220 -10.78 19.41 -23.69
C GLU A 220 -11.28 18.97 -22.31
N ILE A 221 -10.88 17.78 -21.83
CA ILE A 221 -11.22 17.32 -20.48
C ILE A 221 -10.65 18.28 -19.43
N LEU A 222 -9.38 18.68 -19.56
CA LEU A 222 -8.72 19.60 -18.61
C LEU A 222 -9.34 21.01 -18.63
N GLU A 223 -9.69 21.52 -19.81
CA GLU A 223 -10.38 22.80 -19.98
C GLU A 223 -11.77 22.76 -19.32
N ASN A 224 -12.53 21.68 -19.51
CA ASN A 224 -13.82 21.49 -18.86
C ASN A 224 -13.69 21.46 -17.33
N ILE A 225 -12.65 20.80 -16.80
CA ILE A 225 -12.34 20.84 -15.37
C ILE A 225 -12.08 22.26 -14.90
N ALA A 226 -11.27 23.04 -15.62
CA ALA A 226 -10.96 24.42 -15.25
C ALA A 226 -12.23 25.30 -15.24
N LEU A 227 -13.17 25.09 -16.17
CA LEU A 227 -14.43 25.82 -16.25
C LEU A 227 -15.40 25.55 -15.10
N CYS A 228 -15.20 24.46 -14.33
CA CYS A 228 -16.06 24.10 -13.21
C CYS A 228 -15.95 25.05 -12.00
N ASP A 229 -15.06 26.05 -12.02
CA ASP A 229 -15.09 27.14 -11.04
C ASP A 229 -16.28 28.11 -11.24
N GLY A 230 -16.93 28.05 -12.40
CA GLY A 230 -18.07 28.91 -12.77
C GLY A 230 -17.70 30.36 -13.03
N ALA A 231 -16.41 30.72 -13.07
CA ALA A 231 -15.97 32.10 -13.24
C ALA A 231 -16.01 32.53 -14.72
N PRO A 232 -16.73 33.62 -15.09
CA PRO A 232 -16.73 34.12 -16.46
C PRO A 232 -15.34 34.46 -17.00
N SER A 233 -14.44 34.90 -16.13
CA SER A 233 -13.03 35.17 -16.46
C SER A 233 -12.29 33.93 -16.94
N THR A 234 -12.57 32.75 -16.38
CA THR A 234 -11.94 31.49 -16.78
C THR A 234 -12.38 31.10 -18.20
N LYS A 235 -13.66 31.31 -18.51
CA LYS A 235 -14.18 31.13 -19.87
C LYS A 235 -13.51 32.06 -20.88
N THR A 236 -13.47 33.37 -20.59
CA THR A 236 -12.81 34.35 -21.47
C THR A 236 -11.33 34.04 -21.65
N LEU A 237 -10.65 33.57 -20.60
CA LEU A 237 -9.26 33.14 -20.67
C LEU A 237 -9.09 31.96 -21.63
N ILE A 238 -9.92 30.90 -21.52
CA ILE A 238 -9.83 29.74 -22.42
C ILE A 238 -10.10 30.15 -23.87
N GLU A 239 -11.09 31.01 -24.13
CA GLU A 239 -11.35 31.56 -25.46
C GLU A 239 -10.14 32.35 -26.01
N GLU A 240 -9.47 33.14 -25.16
CA GLU A 240 -8.22 33.82 -25.52
C GLU A 240 -7.12 32.80 -25.88
N LEU A 241 -6.93 31.77 -25.06
CA LEU A 241 -5.91 30.74 -25.28
C LEU A 241 -6.15 30.01 -26.61
N HIS A 242 -7.40 29.67 -26.93
CA HIS A 242 -7.78 29.08 -28.21
C HIS A 242 -7.44 29.99 -29.38
N SER A 243 -7.74 31.29 -29.29
CA SER A 243 -7.43 32.26 -30.35
C SER A 243 -5.93 32.39 -30.63
N LYS A 244 -5.09 32.09 -29.62
CA LYS A 244 -3.63 32.14 -29.68
C LYS A 244 -2.98 30.77 -29.92
N ASN A 245 -3.78 29.71 -30.13
CA ASN A 245 -3.33 28.34 -30.29
C ASN A 245 -2.43 27.85 -29.12
N LEU A 246 -2.80 28.24 -27.90
CA LEU A 246 -2.14 27.82 -26.66
C LEU A 246 -2.93 26.68 -26.02
N LYS A 247 -2.23 25.76 -25.36
CA LYS A 247 -2.80 24.63 -24.63
C LYS A 247 -2.65 24.83 -23.14
N LEU A 248 -3.69 24.43 -22.43
CA LEU A 248 -3.77 24.50 -20.98
C LEU A 248 -3.05 23.30 -20.35
N LEU A 249 -2.24 23.58 -19.34
CA LEU A 249 -1.57 22.60 -18.49
C LEU A 249 -1.92 22.89 -17.03
N ALA A 250 -1.92 21.87 -16.18
CA ALA A 250 -2.17 22.02 -14.75
C ALA A 250 -1.16 21.21 -13.93
N VAL A 251 -0.77 21.75 -12.78
CA VAL A 251 0.16 21.11 -11.84
C VAL A 251 -0.27 21.38 -10.40
N HIS A 252 0.22 20.54 -9.49
CA HIS A 252 0.08 20.78 -8.05
C HIS A 252 0.77 22.11 -7.64
N PRO A 253 0.26 22.88 -6.66
CA PRO A 253 0.92 24.11 -6.19
C PRO A 253 2.40 23.94 -5.81
N LEU A 254 2.72 22.92 -4.99
CA LEU A 254 4.13 22.57 -4.68
C LEU A 254 5.00 22.32 -5.93
N GLN A 255 4.42 21.69 -6.95
CA GLN A 255 5.13 21.42 -8.20
C GLN A 255 5.29 22.69 -9.02
N ALA A 256 4.32 23.60 -9.03
CA ALA A 256 4.43 24.90 -9.69
C ALA A 256 5.58 25.72 -9.12
N ASP A 257 5.64 25.85 -7.79
CA ASP A 257 6.71 26.59 -7.10
C ASP A 257 8.09 26.00 -7.43
N TRP A 258 8.21 24.66 -7.38
CA TRP A 258 9.44 23.97 -7.74
C TRP A 258 9.82 24.17 -9.20
N LEU A 259 8.86 24.06 -10.14
CA LEU A 259 9.08 24.23 -11.58
C LEU A 259 9.52 25.66 -11.92
N CYS A 260 8.88 26.68 -11.35
CA CYS A 260 9.23 28.08 -11.58
C CYS A 260 10.64 28.44 -11.09
N ALA A 261 11.22 27.65 -10.19
CA ALA A 261 12.61 27.78 -9.76
C ALA A 261 13.63 27.10 -10.70
N GLN A 262 13.18 26.30 -11.67
CA GLN A 262 14.08 25.58 -12.58
C GLN A 262 14.48 26.45 -13.77
N ALA A 263 15.78 26.48 -14.08
CA ALA A 263 16.33 27.31 -15.16
C ALA A 263 15.67 27.06 -16.53
N HIS A 264 15.42 25.79 -16.87
CA HIS A 264 14.79 25.44 -18.15
C HIS A 264 13.34 25.91 -18.27
N ILE A 265 12.60 26.01 -17.15
CA ILE A 265 11.24 26.56 -17.13
C ILE A 265 11.28 28.08 -17.19
N GLN A 266 12.23 28.72 -16.50
CA GLN A 266 12.42 30.18 -16.56
C GLN A 266 12.68 30.65 -18.00
N THR A 267 13.52 29.93 -18.75
CA THR A 267 13.75 30.21 -20.18
C THR A 267 12.44 30.16 -20.99
N LEU A 268 11.62 29.13 -20.81
CA LEU A 268 10.33 29.02 -21.52
C LEU A 268 9.35 30.16 -21.17
N LEU A 269 9.38 30.62 -19.91
CA LEU A 269 8.59 31.77 -19.46
C LEU A 269 9.07 33.08 -20.07
N GLU A 270 10.39 33.30 -20.12
CA GLU A 270 11.02 34.49 -20.70
C GLU A 270 10.81 34.58 -22.22
N GLU A 271 10.87 33.44 -22.92
CA GLU A 271 10.65 33.32 -24.37
C GLU A 271 9.15 33.40 -24.75
N GLY A 272 8.24 33.38 -23.76
CA GLY A 272 6.79 33.37 -23.99
C GLY A 272 6.26 32.07 -24.61
N GLU A 273 7.05 31.00 -24.55
CA GLU A 273 6.63 29.64 -24.93
C GLU A 273 5.70 29.02 -23.88
N LEU A 274 5.87 29.45 -22.61
CA LEU A 274 5.06 29.09 -21.47
C LEU A 274 4.60 30.36 -20.75
N ARG A 275 3.38 30.36 -20.22
CA ARG A 275 2.80 31.44 -19.41
C ARG A 275 2.20 30.87 -18.14
N HIS A 276 2.66 31.36 -16.99
CA HIS A 276 2.05 31.02 -15.70
C HIS A 276 0.73 31.79 -15.53
N LEU A 277 -0.37 31.06 -15.28
CA LEU A 277 -1.72 31.61 -15.13
C LEU A 277 -2.17 31.71 -13.66
N GLY A 278 -1.51 30.98 -12.75
CA GLY A 278 -1.85 30.92 -11.33
C GLY A 278 -2.97 29.93 -11.03
N GLU A 279 -3.66 30.14 -9.92
CA GLU A 279 -4.75 29.28 -9.46
C GLU A 279 -6.02 29.45 -10.31
N LEU A 280 -6.52 28.36 -10.89
CA LEU A 280 -7.78 28.32 -11.64
C LEU A 280 -8.56 27.04 -11.29
N GLY A 281 -9.83 27.00 -11.72
CA GLY A 281 -10.62 25.78 -11.57
C GLY A 281 -11.16 25.53 -10.16
N PRO A 282 -11.80 24.36 -9.97
CA PRO A 282 -12.45 24.02 -8.71
C PRO A 282 -11.42 23.67 -7.63
N LEU A 283 -11.90 23.61 -6.40
CA LEU A 283 -11.12 23.11 -5.28
C LEU A 283 -11.01 21.58 -5.37
N PHE A 284 -9.82 21.07 -5.12
CA PHE A 284 -9.52 19.65 -5.05
C PHE A 284 -9.07 19.27 -3.65
N THR A 285 -9.37 18.03 -3.29
CA THR A 285 -8.87 17.41 -2.06
C THR A 285 -8.01 16.18 -2.40
N PRO A 286 -6.86 15.99 -1.72
CA PRO A 286 -5.97 14.87 -2.00
C PRO A 286 -6.56 13.56 -1.47
N THR A 287 -6.29 12.48 -2.21
CA THR A 287 -6.56 11.09 -1.81
C THR A 287 -5.32 10.50 -1.10
N SER A 288 -5.37 9.22 -0.71
CA SER A 288 -4.29 8.56 0.04
C SER A 288 -2.92 8.55 -0.64
N SER A 289 -2.85 8.73 -1.97
CA SER A 289 -1.57 8.86 -2.69
C SER A 289 -0.94 10.25 -2.54
N VAL A 290 -1.63 11.20 -1.91
CA VAL A 290 -1.33 12.65 -1.84
C VAL A 290 -1.49 13.36 -3.21
N ARG A 291 -0.94 12.76 -4.27
CA ARG A 291 -0.83 13.36 -5.60
C ARG A 291 -2.02 13.08 -6.54
N THR A 292 -2.94 12.21 -6.16
CA THR A 292 -4.21 12.04 -6.88
C THR A 292 -5.28 12.85 -6.17
N LEU A 293 -5.90 13.75 -6.91
CA LEU A 293 -6.76 14.82 -6.43
C LEU A 293 -8.19 14.57 -6.86
N TYR A 294 -9.10 14.68 -5.91
CA TYR A 294 -10.51 14.37 -6.03
C TYR A 294 -11.37 15.63 -5.91
N ASN A 295 -12.44 15.66 -6.68
CA ASN A 295 -13.56 16.58 -6.50
C ASN A 295 -14.85 15.79 -6.75
N ALA A 296 -15.82 15.91 -5.83
CA ALA A 296 -17.07 15.14 -5.89
C ALA A 296 -17.97 15.52 -7.07
N GLU A 297 -17.83 16.71 -7.63
CA GLU A 297 -18.67 17.21 -8.73
C GLU A 297 -18.07 16.88 -10.12
N LEU A 298 -16.88 16.27 -10.18
CA LEU A 298 -16.17 15.99 -11.44
C LEU A 298 -16.19 14.49 -11.81
N ASP A 299 -16.27 14.22 -13.11
CA ASP A 299 -16.14 12.86 -13.68
C ASP A 299 -14.70 12.36 -13.77
N TYR A 300 -13.73 13.22 -13.43
CA TYR A 300 -12.32 12.92 -13.46
C TYR A 300 -11.63 13.35 -12.17
N MET A 301 -10.75 12.48 -11.66
CA MET A 301 -9.69 12.82 -10.72
C MET A 301 -8.43 13.24 -11.50
N VAL A 302 -7.55 13.99 -10.85
CA VAL A 302 -6.30 14.48 -11.45
C VAL A 302 -5.11 13.90 -10.69
N LYS A 303 -4.24 13.12 -11.36
CA LYS A 303 -3.00 12.58 -10.79
C LYS A 303 -1.80 13.36 -11.34
N VAL A 304 -1.09 14.06 -10.47
CA VAL A 304 -0.02 15.02 -10.79
C VAL A 304 1.33 14.60 -10.21
N SER A 305 2.42 15.17 -10.72
CA SER A 305 3.72 15.12 -10.06
C SER A 305 3.77 16.07 -8.86
N ILE A 306 4.47 15.66 -7.79
CA ILE A 306 4.83 16.52 -6.65
C ILE A 306 6.30 16.30 -6.27
N PRO A 307 7.02 17.33 -5.79
CA PRO A 307 8.44 17.22 -5.44
C PRO A 307 8.61 16.68 -4.01
N VAL A 308 7.88 15.61 -3.68
CA VAL A 308 7.79 15.04 -2.32
C VAL A 308 8.05 13.54 -2.38
N LYS A 309 8.99 13.05 -1.55
CA LYS A 309 9.19 11.61 -1.34
C LYS A 309 8.14 11.10 -0.37
N VAL A 310 7.32 10.16 -0.82
CA VAL A 310 6.30 9.48 0.01
C VAL A 310 6.61 8.00 0.00
N THR A 311 6.79 7.42 1.20
CA THR A 311 7.42 6.10 1.37
C THR A 311 8.77 6.06 0.64
N ASN A 312 9.02 5.10 -0.24
CA ASN A 312 10.31 4.85 -0.88
C ASN A 312 10.54 5.65 -2.17
N SER A 313 9.58 6.46 -2.62
CA SER A 313 9.64 7.05 -3.97
C SER A 313 9.30 8.53 -4.00
N LEU A 314 10.03 9.28 -4.82
CA LEU A 314 9.63 10.63 -5.24
C LEU A 314 8.31 10.56 -6.02
N ARG A 315 7.30 11.34 -5.69
CA ARG A 315 5.98 11.19 -6.36
C ARG A 315 5.90 11.94 -7.69
N LYS A 316 6.70 11.50 -8.66
CA LYS A 316 6.76 11.95 -10.06
C LYS A 316 5.99 10.98 -10.98
N ASN A 317 5.29 11.51 -11.98
CA ASN A 317 4.73 10.71 -13.07
C ASN A 317 5.80 10.61 -14.17
N MET A 318 6.06 9.39 -14.66
CA MET A 318 7.09 9.15 -15.66
C MET A 318 6.49 9.11 -17.06
N HIS A 319 7.25 9.57 -18.07
CA HIS A 319 6.74 9.69 -19.44
C HIS A 319 6.24 8.34 -20.00
N HIS A 320 6.95 7.25 -19.70
CA HIS A 320 6.59 5.91 -20.18
C HIS A 320 5.27 5.39 -19.58
N GLU A 321 4.90 5.85 -18.38
CA GLU A 321 3.66 5.46 -17.68
C GLU A 321 2.41 6.14 -18.26
N LEU A 322 2.58 7.31 -18.88
CA LEU A 322 1.49 8.08 -19.46
C LEU A 322 0.83 7.30 -20.60
N GLU A 323 1.64 6.89 -21.58
CA GLU A 323 1.17 6.12 -22.73
C GLU A 323 0.71 4.71 -22.33
N ALA A 324 1.39 4.11 -21.34
CA ALA A 324 0.98 2.83 -20.75
C ALA A 324 -0.44 2.88 -20.20
N GLY A 325 -0.81 3.93 -19.46
CA GLY A 325 -2.17 4.07 -18.88
C GLY A 325 -3.28 4.08 -19.94
N VAL A 326 -3.10 4.88 -21.00
CA VAL A 326 -4.07 4.97 -22.11
C VAL A 326 -4.15 3.65 -22.87
N THR A 327 -3.01 3.02 -23.12
CA THR A 327 -2.92 1.73 -23.81
C THR A 327 -3.60 0.62 -23.01
N LEU A 328 -3.33 0.54 -21.71
CA LEU A 328 -3.97 -0.43 -20.80
C LEU A 328 -5.47 -0.22 -20.68
N CYS A 329 -5.94 1.03 -20.64
CA CYS A 329 -7.38 1.34 -20.69
C CYS A 329 -8.04 0.72 -21.94
N ARG A 330 -7.42 0.84 -23.12
CA ARG A 330 -7.94 0.23 -24.35
C ARG A 330 -7.86 -1.29 -24.31
N LEU A 331 -6.75 -1.85 -23.82
CA LEU A 331 -6.54 -3.29 -23.67
C LEU A 331 -7.61 -3.93 -22.77
N LEU A 332 -7.85 -3.36 -21.58
CA LEU A 332 -8.81 -3.88 -20.62
C LEU A 332 -10.24 -3.86 -21.18
N LYS A 333 -10.62 -2.79 -21.90
CA LYS A 333 -11.90 -2.70 -22.61
C LYS A 333 -12.03 -3.79 -23.68
N ARG A 334 -10.96 -4.07 -24.44
CA ARG A 334 -10.93 -5.08 -25.51
C ARG A 334 -10.89 -6.52 -25.00
N CYS A 335 -10.21 -6.79 -23.88
CA CYS A 335 -10.15 -8.13 -23.30
C CYS A 335 -11.50 -8.58 -22.72
N GLY A 336 -12.40 -7.64 -22.42
CA GLY A 336 -13.76 -7.93 -21.98
C GLY A 336 -13.87 -8.51 -20.57
N PHE A 337 -12.79 -8.51 -19.78
CA PHE A 337 -12.75 -9.12 -18.45
C PHE A 337 -13.85 -8.59 -17.52
N SER A 338 -14.06 -7.28 -17.47
CA SER A 338 -15.09 -6.67 -16.62
C SER A 338 -16.53 -7.03 -17.02
N LYS A 339 -16.76 -7.59 -18.22
CA LYS A 339 -18.08 -8.13 -18.61
C LYS A 339 -18.31 -9.53 -18.03
N LEU A 340 -17.23 -10.32 -17.88
CA LEU A 340 -17.27 -11.66 -17.28
C LEU A 340 -17.29 -11.58 -15.75
N TYR A 341 -16.61 -10.60 -15.18
CA TYR A 341 -16.53 -10.36 -13.73
C TYR A 341 -17.03 -8.93 -13.41
N PRO A 342 -18.34 -8.67 -13.44
CA PRO A 342 -18.91 -7.33 -13.26
C PRO A 342 -18.64 -6.71 -11.88
N GLU A 343 -18.35 -7.55 -10.89
CA GLU A 343 -17.97 -7.14 -9.53
C GLU A 343 -16.51 -6.69 -9.45
N PHE A 344 -15.66 -7.01 -10.44
CA PHE A 344 -14.26 -6.62 -10.50
C PHE A 344 -14.06 -5.50 -11.52
N LYS A 345 -13.89 -4.28 -11.02
CA LYS A 345 -13.89 -3.05 -11.79
C LYS A 345 -12.50 -2.40 -11.81
N PHE A 346 -12.20 -1.68 -12.88
CA PHE A 346 -11.00 -0.87 -13.01
C PHE A 346 -11.37 0.61 -12.96
N ILE A 347 -10.52 1.42 -12.33
CA ILE A 347 -10.56 2.88 -12.44
C ILE A 347 -9.56 3.29 -13.51
N ASP A 348 -10.09 3.58 -14.69
CA ASP A 348 -9.30 3.87 -15.88
C ASP A 348 -8.53 5.20 -15.75
N ASP A 349 -7.32 5.21 -16.32
CA ASP A 349 -6.51 6.41 -16.58
C ASP A 349 -6.53 6.70 -18.09
N PRO A 350 -7.67 7.15 -18.65
CA PRO A 350 -7.85 7.13 -20.09
C PRO A 350 -7.13 8.26 -20.83
N ALA A 351 -6.65 9.30 -20.15
CA ALA A 351 -6.07 10.46 -20.81
C ALA A 351 -4.94 11.09 -20.00
N TYR A 352 -4.02 11.78 -20.69
CA TYR A 352 -2.96 12.56 -20.07
C TYR A 352 -2.61 13.78 -20.90
N VAL A 353 -2.03 14.79 -20.24
CA VAL A 353 -1.37 15.94 -20.88
C VAL A 353 0.02 16.12 -20.29
N SER A 354 0.95 16.63 -21.09
CA SER A 354 2.26 17.04 -20.58
C SER A 354 2.95 18.04 -21.52
N LEU A 355 4.11 18.52 -21.09
CA LEU A 355 4.97 19.49 -21.74
C LEU A 355 6.29 18.83 -22.14
N ASN A 356 6.82 19.18 -23.31
CA ASN A 356 8.20 18.92 -23.68
C ASN A 356 9.04 20.15 -23.32
N ALA A 357 9.70 20.12 -22.16
CA ALA A 357 10.42 21.25 -21.57
C ALA A 357 11.94 21.18 -21.77
N GLY A 358 12.41 20.68 -22.92
CA GLY A 358 13.83 20.66 -23.30
C GLY A 358 14.41 19.25 -23.43
N LYS A 359 15.63 19.02 -22.91
CA LYS A 359 16.35 17.74 -23.07
C LYS A 359 15.93 16.66 -22.07
N ALA A 360 15.34 17.04 -20.93
CA ALA A 360 14.91 16.08 -19.92
C ALA A 360 13.68 15.29 -20.43
N LYS A 361 13.64 13.99 -20.12
CA LYS A 361 12.55 13.09 -20.54
C LYS A 361 11.23 13.46 -19.88
N GLU A 362 11.26 13.83 -18.61
CA GLU A 362 10.11 14.34 -17.86
C GLU A 362 10.29 15.84 -17.54
N SER A 363 9.21 16.59 -17.73
CA SER A 363 9.14 18.03 -17.54
C SER A 363 8.64 18.44 -16.16
N GLY A 364 7.98 17.53 -15.42
CA GLY A 364 7.22 17.82 -14.20
C GLY A 364 5.78 18.29 -14.46
N PHE A 365 5.35 18.40 -15.72
CA PHE A 365 3.97 18.71 -16.13
C PHE A 365 3.15 17.46 -16.46
N GLU A 366 3.70 16.26 -16.25
CA GLU A 366 3.02 15.00 -16.51
C GLU A 366 1.76 14.88 -15.63
N LEU A 367 0.59 15.05 -16.25
CA LEU A 367 -0.72 14.98 -15.61
C LEU A 367 -1.54 13.85 -16.22
N ILE A 368 -2.07 12.99 -15.36
CA ILE A 368 -2.99 11.90 -15.73
C ILE A 368 -4.41 12.28 -15.30
N LEU A 369 -5.36 12.12 -16.22
CA LEU A 369 -6.79 12.27 -16.00
C LEU A 369 -7.39 10.89 -15.75
N ARG A 370 -7.76 10.64 -14.50
CA ARG A 370 -8.33 9.36 -14.02
C ARG A 370 -9.84 9.46 -13.97
N LYS A 371 -10.59 8.45 -14.41
CA LYS A 371 -12.06 8.45 -14.25
C LYS A 371 -12.45 8.49 -12.76
N ASN A 372 -13.49 9.24 -12.43
CA ASN A 372 -14.04 9.32 -11.09
C ASN A 372 -15.40 8.59 -11.00
N PRO A 373 -15.43 7.30 -10.64
CA PRO A 373 -16.68 6.58 -10.44
C PRO A 373 -17.38 6.96 -9.12
N PHE A 374 -16.75 7.80 -8.29
CA PHE A 374 -17.24 8.19 -6.96
C PHE A 374 -17.60 9.67 -6.90
N ASN A 375 -18.02 10.22 -8.04
CA ASN A 375 -18.65 11.54 -8.07
C ASN A 375 -20.00 11.49 -7.33
N LYS A 376 -20.55 12.65 -7.04
CA LYS A 376 -21.81 12.83 -6.30
C LYS A 376 -22.99 12.14 -6.97
N ALA A 377 -22.99 12.03 -8.31
CA ALA A 377 -24.04 11.34 -9.06
C ALA A 377 -24.02 9.82 -8.85
N ASN A 378 -22.86 9.25 -8.50
CA ASN A 378 -22.64 7.82 -8.28
C ASN A 378 -22.37 7.47 -6.81
N GLN A 379 -22.64 8.41 -5.89
CA GLN A 379 -22.40 8.20 -4.48
C GLN A 379 -23.39 7.18 -3.89
N ILE A 380 -22.87 6.24 -3.11
CA ILE A 380 -23.69 5.25 -2.39
C ILE A 380 -23.93 5.80 -0.98
N ASP A 381 -25.20 6.06 -0.65
CA ASP A 381 -25.62 6.57 0.65
C ASP A 381 -25.92 5.44 1.66
N GLY A 382 -25.95 5.79 2.95
CA GLY A 382 -26.34 4.90 4.05
C GLY A 382 -25.21 4.04 4.62
N LEU A 383 -25.51 2.77 4.94
CA LEU A 383 -24.49 1.81 5.42
C LEU A 383 -23.58 1.29 4.28
N GLY A 384 -23.83 1.73 3.05
CA GLY A 384 -23.00 1.41 1.90
C GLY A 384 -21.93 2.46 1.62
N GLY A 385 -20.99 2.13 0.74
CA GLY A 385 -19.94 3.05 0.28
C GLY A 385 -18.70 2.32 -0.22
N THR A 386 -17.89 3.01 -1.01
CA THR A 386 -16.60 2.48 -1.51
C THR A 386 -15.48 2.94 -0.61
N GLN A 387 -14.67 2.02 -0.11
CA GLN A 387 -13.66 2.31 0.91
C GLN A 387 -12.32 1.71 0.51
N SER A 388 -11.22 2.39 0.84
CA SER A 388 -9.89 1.80 0.69
C SER A 388 -9.72 0.64 1.65
N ILE A 389 -9.16 -0.48 1.17
CA ILE A 389 -8.81 -1.60 2.04
C ILE A 389 -7.84 -1.15 3.13
N ALA A 390 -6.91 -0.24 2.82
CA ALA A 390 -5.96 0.30 3.81
C ALA A 390 -6.68 0.97 5.00
N ALA A 391 -7.79 1.67 4.76
CA ALA A 391 -8.60 2.27 5.83
C ALA A 391 -9.40 1.21 6.60
N LEU A 392 -9.90 0.18 5.93
CA LEU A 392 -10.67 -0.91 6.56
C LEU A 392 -9.81 -1.72 7.54
N VAL A 393 -8.56 -2.01 7.18
CA VAL A 393 -7.66 -2.91 7.92
C VAL A 393 -6.68 -2.21 8.84
N GLN A 394 -6.64 -0.88 8.83
CA GLN A 394 -5.83 -0.09 9.76
C GLN A 394 -6.19 -0.42 11.22
N ASP A 395 -5.21 -0.28 12.11
CA ASP A 395 -5.46 -0.35 13.56
C ASP A 395 -6.52 0.64 14.02
N PRO A 396 -7.20 0.34 15.14
CA PRO A 396 -8.08 1.30 15.80
C PRO A 396 -7.38 2.64 16.04
N LEU A 397 -8.01 3.72 15.59
CA LEU A 397 -7.45 5.07 15.68
C LEU A 397 -7.45 5.65 17.09
N PHE A 398 -8.21 5.08 18.02
CA PHE A 398 -8.35 5.56 19.39
C PHE A 398 -8.28 4.39 20.38
N PRO A 399 -7.70 4.57 21.59
CA PRO A 399 -7.62 3.49 22.57
C PRO A 399 -9.03 3.02 22.97
N GLY A 400 -9.25 1.71 22.97
CA GLY A 400 -10.55 1.10 23.30
C GLY A 400 -11.59 1.14 22.18
N ALA A 401 -11.30 1.77 21.04
CA ALA A 401 -12.14 1.69 19.86
C ALA A 401 -11.91 0.36 19.10
N HIS A 402 -12.89 -0.01 18.28
CA HIS A 402 -12.75 -1.10 17.31
C HIS A 402 -12.16 -0.58 16.00
N SER A 403 -11.56 -1.49 15.21
CA SER A 403 -11.19 -1.18 13.84
C SER A 403 -12.45 -0.94 12.99
N ARG A 404 -12.29 -0.30 11.84
CA ARG A 404 -13.40 -0.05 10.92
C ARG A 404 -14.03 -1.36 10.43
N LEU A 405 -13.22 -2.36 10.09
CA LEU A 405 -13.72 -3.70 9.73
C LEU A 405 -14.45 -4.36 10.90
N ALA A 406 -13.94 -4.28 12.13
CA ALA A 406 -14.61 -4.84 13.30
C ALA A 406 -15.98 -4.19 13.57
N ASN A 407 -16.10 -2.88 13.42
CA ASN A 407 -17.38 -2.19 13.53
C ASN A 407 -18.41 -2.72 12.52
N ILE A 408 -18.00 -2.96 11.28
CA ILE A 408 -18.87 -3.55 10.24
C ILE A 408 -19.32 -4.95 10.66
N ILE A 409 -18.39 -5.82 11.08
CA ILE A 409 -18.69 -7.19 11.48
C ILE A 409 -19.61 -7.24 12.71
N HIS A 410 -19.34 -6.43 13.75
CA HIS A 410 -20.19 -6.38 14.94
C HIS A 410 -21.59 -5.86 14.62
N SER A 411 -21.71 -4.83 13.77
CA SER A 411 -23.00 -4.30 13.34
C SER A 411 -23.82 -5.35 12.57
N LEU A 412 -23.18 -6.08 11.67
CA LEU A 412 -23.78 -7.20 10.95
C LEU A 412 -24.20 -8.34 11.89
N ALA A 413 -23.33 -8.73 12.83
CA ALA A 413 -23.62 -9.78 13.81
C ALA A 413 -24.85 -9.45 14.65
N GLN A 414 -24.98 -8.19 15.09
CA GLN A 414 -26.16 -7.70 15.80
C GLN A 414 -27.41 -7.70 14.90
N LYS A 415 -27.30 -7.20 13.67
CA LYS A 415 -28.41 -7.14 12.69
C LYS A 415 -28.93 -8.53 12.33
N GLU A 416 -28.04 -9.48 12.05
CA GLU A 416 -28.35 -10.85 11.66
C GLU A 416 -28.61 -11.80 12.84
N ARG A 417 -28.29 -11.39 14.07
CA ARG A 417 -28.39 -12.19 15.30
C ARG A 417 -27.61 -13.50 15.22
N ILE A 418 -26.39 -13.42 14.70
CA ILE A 418 -25.44 -14.55 14.62
C ILE A 418 -24.08 -14.13 15.16
N ASP A 419 -23.21 -15.10 15.42
CA ASP A 419 -21.89 -14.85 15.99
C ASP A 419 -20.98 -14.04 15.05
N SER A 420 -20.16 -13.16 15.63
CA SER A 420 -19.24 -12.29 14.86
C SER A 420 -18.24 -13.10 14.02
N SER A 421 -17.83 -14.29 14.46
CA SER A 421 -16.94 -15.16 13.68
C SER A 421 -17.61 -15.76 12.44
N VAL A 422 -18.91 -16.05 12.51
CA VAL A 422 -19.69 -16.52 11.37
C VAL A 422 -19.84 -15.39 10.36
N VAL A 423 -20.13 -14.17 10.81
CA VAL A 423 -20.20 -12.98 9.94
C VAL A 423 -18.85 -12.70 9.30
N ALA A 424 -17.76 -12.70 10.07
CA ALA A 424 -16.40 -12.50 9.54
C ALA A 424 -16.07 -13.49 8.42
N THR A 425 -16.48 -14.74 8.58
CA THR A 425 -16.30 -15.79 7.57
C THR A 425 -17.12 -15.53 6.30
N LYS A 426 -18.40 -15.14 6.45
CA LYS A 426 -19.26 -14.75 5.31
C LYS A 426 -18.72 -13.51 4.58
N TRP A 427 -18.25 -12.52 5.34
CA TRP A 427 -17.66 -11.30 4.82
C TRP A 427 -16.40 -11.62 4.00
N LEU A 428 -15.51 -12.47 4.53
CA LEU A 428 -14.33 -12.93 3.82
C LEU A 428 -14.69 -13.69 2.54
N ASP A 429 -15.72 -14.54 2.54
CA ASP A 429 -16.17 -15.23 1.31
C ASP A 429 -16.57 -14.25 0.20
N ARG A 430 -17.32 -13.20 0.54
CA ARG A 430 -17.73 -12.16 -0.41
C ARG A 430 -16.51 -11.41 -0.94
N TYR A 431 -15.59 -11.05 -0.05
CA TYR A 431 -14.33 -10.41 -0.43
C TYR A 431 -13.48 -11.29 -1.37
N LEU A 432 -13.35 -12.59 -1.09
CA LEU A 432 -12.63 -13.52 -1.95
C LEU A 432 -13.25 -13.61 -3.36
N ASN A 433 -14.58 -13.63 -3.43
CA ASN A 433 -15.30 -13.77 -4.71
C ASN A 433 -15.23 -12.50 -5.57
N CYS A 434 -15.31 -11.30 -4.98
CA CYS A 434 -15.31 -10.07 -5.76
C CYS A 434 -13.90 -9.50 -6.02
N ALA A 435 -12.90 -9.78 -5.17
CA ALA A 435 -11.56 -9.21 -5.28
C ALA A 435 -10.47 -10.24 -5.65
N ILE A 436 -10.34 -11.32 -4.88
CA ILE A 436 -9.16 -12.20 -4.97
C ILE A 436 -9.27 -13.20 -6.14
N GLU A 437 -10.38 -13.92 -6.23
CA GLU A 437 -10.59 -14.87 -7.33
C GLU A 437 -10.53 -14.20 -8.70
N PRO A 438 -11.23 -13.07 -8.95
CA PRO A 438 -11.13 -12.40 -10.24
C PRO A 438 -9.73 -11.88 -10.54
N ALA A 439 -8.96 -11.40 -9.56
CA ALA A 439 -7.57 -11.01 -9.80
C ALA A 439 -6.71 -12.19 -10.29
N ILE A 440 -6.90 -13.39 -9.73
CA ILE A 440 -6.24 -14.61 -10.20
C ILE A 440 -6.70 -14.97 -11.62
N ARG A 441 -8.02 -14.84 -11.89
CA ARG A 441 -8.59 -15.10 -13.21
C ARG A 441 -8.11 -14.12 -14.27
N LEU A 442 -7.88 -12.87 -13.93
CA LEU A 442 -7.32 -11.87 -14.83
C LEU A 442 -5.92 -12.29 -15.30
N PHE A 443 -5.07 -12.75 -14.37
CA PHE A 443 -3.76 -13.26 -14.72
C PHE A 443 -3.86 -14.55 -15.57
N ASP A 444 -4.73 -15.47 -15.18
CA ASP A 444 -4.91 -16.74 -15.86
C ASP A 444 -5.43 -16.60 -17.30
N GLN A 445 -6.50 -15.83 -17.47
CA GLN A 445 -7.27 -15.73 -18.72
C GLN A 445 -6.72 -14.66 -19.65
N CYS A 446 -6.27 -13.52 -19.09
CA CYS A 446 -5.81 -12.38 -19.87
C CYS A 446 -4.29 -12.23 -19.87
N GLY A 447 -3.54 -12.93 -19.00
CA GLY A 447 -2.10 -12.71 -18.85
C GLY A 447 -1.77 -11.37 -18.20
N ILE A 448 -2.69 -10.80 -17.42
CA ILE A 448 -2.54 -9.49 -16.77
C ILE A 448 -2.59 -9.70 -15.25
N ALA A 449 -1.51 -9.40 -14.56
CA ALA A 449 -1.47 -9.35 -13.10
C ALA A 449 -1.39 -7.90 -12.61
N LEU A 450 -1.70 -7.69 -11.34
CA LEU A 450 -1.87 -6.36 -10.75
C LEU A 450 -1.02 -6.19 -9.49
N GLU A 451 -0.47 -4.99 -9.31
CA GLU A 451 0.02 -4.47 -8.04
C GLU A 451 -1.16 -4.06 -7.14
N ALA A 452 -1.98 -5.04 -6.78
CA ALA A 452 -3.19 -4.86 -5.99
C ALA A 452 -2.88 -4.69 -4.49
N HIS A 453 -2.01 -3.75 -4.11
CA HIS A 453 -1.77 -3.43 -2.70
C HIS A 453 -2.95 -2.68 -2.08
N GLN A 454 -3.02 -2.59 -0.74
CA GLN A 454 -4.19 -2.03 -0.02
C GLN A 454 -4.63 -0.64 -0.49
N GLN A 455 -3.69 0.20 -0.94
CA GLN A 455 -3.97 1.55 -1.41
C GLN A 455 -4.52 1.62 -2.86
N ASN A 456 -4.27 0.60 -3.69
CA ASN A 456 -4.79 0.46 -5.06
C ASN A 456 -6.10 -0.34 -5.10
N SER A 457 -6.52 -0.84 -3.93
CA SER A 457 -7.65 -1.70 -3.73
C SER A 457 -8.76 -0.96 -2.98
N LEU A 458 -9.88 -0.73 -3.66
CA LEU A 458 -11.09 -0.18 -3.05
C LEU A 458 -12.20 -1.22 -3.07
N LEU A 459 -13.00 -1.22 -2.01
CA LEU A 459 -14.08 -2.17 -1.80
C LEU A 459 -15.38 -1.42 -1.66
N GLU A 460 -16.30 -1.67 -2.59
CA GLU A 460 -17.70 -1.31 -2.43
C GLU A 460 -18.32 -2.25 -1.40
N ILE A 461 -18.86 -1.67 -0.35
CA ILE A 461 -19.59 -2.37 0.68
C ILE A 461 -21.04 -1.92 0.57
N ALA A 462 -21.98 -2.86 0.48
CA ALA A 462 -23.41 -2.60 0.54
C ALA A 462 -24.03 -3.45 1.65
N ASP A 463 -24.86 -2.81 2.49
CA ASP A 463 -25.45 -3.46 3.68
C ASP A 463 -24.43 -4.12 4.63
N GLY A 464 -23.17 -3.66 4.61
CA GLY A 464 -22.07 -4.21 5.41
C GLY A 464 -21.26 -5.33 4.73
N TYR A 465 -21.68 -5.86 3.58
CA TYR A 465 -20.94 -6.89 2.85
C TYR A 465 -20.23 -6.35 1.60
N PRO A 466 -19.07 -6.91 1.22
CA PRO A 466 -18.42 -6.61 -0.05
C PRO A 466 -19.32 -6.98 -1.24
N THR A 467 -19.46 -6.05 -2.18
CA THR A 467 -20.26 -6.24 -3.42
C THR A 467 -19.48 -6.03 -4.69
N ALA A 468 -18.49 -5.13 -4.68
CA ALA A 468 -17.61 -4.91 -5.82
C ALA A 468 -16.22 -4.50 -5.36
N TYR A 469 -15.23 -4.84 -6.17
CA TYR A 469 -13.85 -4.44 -6.02
C TYR A 469 -13.47 -3.47 -7.13
N TYR A 470 -12.77 -2.39 -6.78
CA TYR A 470 -12.20 -1.46 -7.73
C TYR A 470 -10.68 -1.49 -7.59
N TYR A 471 -10.00 -1.87 -8.67
CA TYR A 471 -8.56 -1.64 -8.82
C TYR A 471 -8.32 -0.26 -9.42
N ARG A 472 -7.31 0.45 -8.92
CA ARG A 472 -6.79 1.67 -9.54
C ARG A 472 -5.29 1.60 -9.71
N ASP A 473 -4.80 2.44 -10.62
CA ASP A 473 -3.39 2.75 -10.90
C ASP A 473 -2.80 2.15 -12.18
N ASN A 474 -2.17 3.00 -12.98
CA ASN A 474 -1.59 2.67 -14.28
C ASN A 474 -0.15 2.16 -14.23
N GLN A 475 0.55 2.36 -13.11
CA GLN A 475 1.92 1.88 -12.88
C GLN A 475 1.93 0.39 -12.49
N GLY A 476 0.84 -0.10 -11.89
CA GLY A 476 0.79 -1.42 -11.26
C GLY A 476 0.38 -2.60 -12.16
N PHE A 477 0.63 -2.59 -13.47
CA PHE A 477 0.23 -3.69 -14.35
C PHE A 477 1.43 -4.53 -14.79
N TYR A 478 1.29 -5.86 -14.69
CA TYR A 478 2.29 -6.81 -15.18
C TYR A 478 1.70 -7.70 -16.25
N LEU A 479 2.18 -7.58 -17.48
CA LEU A 479 1.75 -8.36 -18.63
C LEU A 479 2.68 -9.55 -18.86
N SER A 480 2.09 -10.73 -19.10
CA SER A 480 2.82 -11.97 -19.37
C SER A 480 3.55 -11.91 -20.72
N LYS A 481 4.84 -12.26 -20.72
CA LYS A 481 5.63 -12.44 -21.94
C LYS A 481 5.13 -13.61 -22.79
N GLU A 482 4.65 -14.69 -22.18
CA GLU A 482 3.99 -15.80 -22.90
C GLU A 482 2.75 -15.35 -23.68
N ARG A 483 2.05 -14.31 -23.20
CA ARG A 483 0.85 -13.75 -23.84
C ARG A 483 1.13 -12.53 -24.73
N GLN A 484 2.38 -12.12 -24.88
CA GLN A 484 2.74 -10.86 -25.53
C GLN A 484 2.15 -10.70 -26.92
N GLN A 485 2.32 -11.69 -27.81
CA GLN A 485 1.79 -11.60 -29.18
C GLN A 485 0.27 -11.46 -29.24
N ILE A 486 -0.44 -12.15 -28.34
CA ILE A 486 -1.91 -12.09 -28.26
C ILE A 486 -2.34 -10.70 -27.78
N LEU A 487 -1.66 -10.17 -26.76
CA LEU A 487 -1.93 -8.86 -26.21
C LEU A 487 -1.63 -7.74 -27.22
N GLU A 488 -0.49 -7.80 -27.91
CA GLU A 488 -0.13 -6.85 -28.97
C GLU A 488 -1.08 -6.93 -30.17
N THR A 489 -1.62 -8.11 -30.49
CA THR A 489 -2.68 -8.23 -31.52
C THR A 489 -3.97 -7.55 -31.07
N MET A 490 -4.30 -7.65 -29.78
CA MET A 490 -5.50 -7.03 -29.20
C MET A 490 -5.36 -5.52 -29.07
N GLU A 491 -4.20 -5.02 -28.64
CA GLU A 491 -3.85 -3.59 -28.57
C GLU A 491 -2.46 -3.36 -29.17
N PRO A 492 -2.40 -3.00 -30.48
CA PRO A 492 -1.13 -2.79 -31.18
C PRO A 492 -0.22 -1.73 -30.56
N GLN A 493 -0.75 -0.75 -29.81
CA GLN A 493 0.08 0.26 -29.15
C GLN A 493 0.98 -0.31 -28.02
N LEU A 494 0.71 -1.54 -27.55
CA LEU A 494 1.55 -2.22 -26.55
C LEU A 494 2.99 -2.45 -27.02
N VAL A 495 3.26 -2.46 -28.33
CA VAL A 495 4.63 -2.57 -28.87
C VAL A 495 5.55 -1.44 -28.40
N HIS A 496 4.98 -0.31 -27.99
CA HIS A 496 5.67 0.85 -27.43
C HIS A 496 5.75 0.83 -25.89
N CYS A 497 5.06 -0.10 -25.23
CA CYS A 497 4.98 -0.22 -23.78
C CYS A 497 5.71 -1.49 -23.28
N LYS A 498 6.95 -1.72 -23.74
CA LYS A 498 7.70 -2.95 -23.47
C LYS A 498 7.97 -3.19 -21.98
N ASP A 499 8.07 -2.12 -21.20
CA ASP A 499 8.32 -2.15 -19.75
C ASP A 499 7.14 -2.74 -18.95
N LEU A 500 5.98 -2.97 -19.60
CA LEU A 500 4.85 -3.68 -18.99
C LEU A 500 4.99 -5.21 -19.08
N PHE A 501 5.91 -5.75 -19.88
CA PHE A 501 6.03 -7.19 -20.11
C PHE A 501 7.08 -7.84 -19.22
N TYR A 502 6.63 -8.72 -18.33
CA TYR A 502 7.44 -9.41 -17.34
C TYR A 502 7.47 -10.92 -17.60
N SER A 503 8.53 -11.58 -17.12
CA SER A 503 8.54 -13.05 -17.12
C SER A 503 7.50 -13.57 -16.12
N GLU A 504 6.91 -14.71 -16.43
CA GLU A 504 5.84 -15.33 -15.65
C GLU A 504 6.29 -15.58 -14.21
N GLN A 505 7.54 -16.01 -14.01
CA GLN A 505 8.13 -16.20 -12.69
C GLN A 505 8.22 -14.89 -11.89
N MET A 506 8.56 -13.77 -12.55
CA MET A 506 8.60 -12.46 -11.90
C MET A 506 7.20 -11.99 -11.54
N ILE A 507 6.23 -12.19 -12.45
CA ILE A 507 4.82 -11.89 -12.19
C ILE A 507 4.32 -12.69 -11.01
N ILE A 508 4.53 -14.02 -10.99
CA ILE A 508 4.12 -14.90 -9.88
C ILE A 508 4.70 -14.40 -8.56
N ASN A 509 5.97 -13.98 -8.53
CA ASN A 509 6.60 -13.49 -7.31
C ASN A 509 5.99 -12.15 -6.84
N ARG A 510 5.90 -11.15 -7.71
CA ARG A 510 5.32 -9.84 -7.37
C ARG A 510 3.86 -9.96 -7.00
N PHE A 511 3.10 -10.69 -7.80
CA PHE A 511 1.67 -10.89 -7.58
C PHE A 511 1.39 -11.66 -6.30
N THR A 512 2.27 -12.60 -5.89
CA THR A 512 2.20 -13.25 -4.57
C THR A 512 2.29 -12.22 -3.45
N TYR A 513 3.28 -11.32 -3.51
CA TYR A 513 3.42 -10.29 -2.48
C TYR A 513 2.21 -9.35 -2.44
N TYR A 514 1.80 -8.79 -3.58
CA TYR A 514 0.75 -7.78 -3.58
C TYR A 514 -0.63 -8.36 -3.24
N LEU A 515 -1.03 -9.46 -3.87
CA LEU A 515 -2.35 -10.07 -3.66
C LEU A 515 -2.47 -10.74 -2.29
N PHE A 516 -1.43 -11.44 -1.83
CA PHE A 516 -1.47 -12.15 -0.55
C PHE A 516 -0.94 -11.31 0.60
N PHE A 517 0.36 -11.00 0.64
CA PHE A 517 0.96 -10.34 1.81
C PHE A 517 0.43 -8.93 2.03
N ASN A 518 0.38 -8.11 0.98
CA ASN A 518 -0.03 -6.73 1.13
C ASN A 518 -1.55 -6.63 1.31
N GLN A 519 -2.33 -7.39 0.54
CA GLN A 519 -3.79 -7.23 0.48
C GLN A 519 -4.57 -8.26 1.33
N LEU A 520 -4.65 -9.52 0.90
CA LEU A 520 -5.50 -10.54 1.56
C LEU A 520 -5.09 -10.83 3.01
N PHE A 521 -3.79 -10.95 3.27
CA PHE A 521 -3.27 -11.22 4.61
C PHE A 521 -3.44 -10.04 5.56
N ALA A 522 -3.56 -8.81 5.06
CA ALA A 522 -3.95 -7.67 5.88
C ALA A 522 -5.38 -7.78 6.39
N VAL A 523 -6.31 -8.25 5.55
CA VAL A 523 -7.70 -8.55 5.97
C VAL A 523 -7.73 -9.68 7.00
N ILE A 524 -7.01 -10.78 6.75
CA ILE A 524 -6.92 -11.91 7.70
C ILE A 524 -6.34 -11.45 9.03
N ASN A 525 -5.24 -10.69 8.99
CA ASN A 525 -4.58 -10.18 10.18
C ASN A 525 -5.51 -9.25 10.97
N ARG A 526 -6.29 -8.38 10.30
CA ARG A 526 -7.25 -7.51 10.98
C ARG A 526 -8.33 -8.31 11.69
N LEU A 527 -8.96 -9.26 10.99
CA LEU A 527 -9.97 -10.16 11.57
C LEU A 527 -9.41 -10.96 12.76
N GLY A 528 -8.16 -11.40 12.64
CA GLY A 528 -7.43 -12.12 13.68
C GLY A 528 -7.08 -11.27 14.90
N SER A 529 -6.49 -10.10 14.69
CA SER A 529 -6.08 -9.18 15.74
C SER A 529 -7.27 -8.55 16.47
N ASP A 530 -8.44 -8.42 15.81
CA ASP A 530 -9.69 -8.02 16.45
C ASP A 530 -10.42 -9.17 17.14
N GLN A 531 -9.86 -10.39 17.12
CA GLN A 531 -10.44 -11.59 17.72
C GLN A 531 -11.82 -11.96 17.13
N LEU A 532 -12.07 -11.61 15.87
CA LEU A 532 -13.29 -11.94 15.15
C LEU A 532 -13.22 -13.36 14.58
N ALA A 533 -12.04 -13.81 14.18
CA ALA A 533 -11.82 -15.18 13.73
C ALA A 533 -10.35 -15.57 13.92
N LEU A 534 -10.05 -16.86 14.04
CA LEU A 534 -8.67 -17.32 14.14
C LEU A 534 -8.02 -17.36 12.74
N GLU A 535 -6.82 -16.78 12.60
CA GLU A 535 -6.09 -16.76 11.31
C GLU A 535 -5.91 -18.17 10.72
N PRO A 536 -5.55 -19.23 11.47
CA PRO A 536 -5.45 -20.59 10.91
C PRO A 536 -6.76 -21.08 10.27
N THR A 537 -7.91 -20.75 10.86
CA THR A 537 -9.23 -21.10 10.31
C THR A 537 -9.48 -20.38 9.01
N LEU A 538 -9.19 -19.07 8.94
CA LEU A 538 -9.35 -18.27 7.73
C LEU A 538 -8.40 -18.72 6.61
N LEU A 539 -7.15 -19.03 6.95
CA LEU A 539 -6.18 -19.55 6.00
C LEU A 539 -6.57 -20.93 5.46
N HIS A 540 -7.07 -21.84 6.29
CA HIS A 540 -7.56 -23.15 5.83
C HIS A 540 -8.69 -22.99 4.81
N LYS A 541 -9.60 -22.04 5.05
CA LYS A 541 -10.69 -21.69 4.13
C LYS A 541 -10.17 -21.15 2.79
N ILE A 542 -9.20 -20.24 2.83
CA ILE A 542 -8.57 -19.68 1.62
C ILE A 542 -7.83 -20.78 0.85
N HIS A 543 -7.08 -21.63 1.55
CA HIS A 543 -6.41 -22.77 0.96
C HIS A 543 -7.41 -23.71 0.25
N GLY A 544 -8.55 -24.02 0.88
CA GLY A 544 -9.64 -24.78 0.25
C GLY A 544 -10.23 -24.07 -0.99
N LYS A 545 -10.46 -22.75 -0.91
CA LYS A 545 -10.93 -21.95 -2.05
C LYS A 545 -9.94 -21.98 -3.22
N LEU A 546 -8.65 -21.75 -2.96
CA LEU A 546 -7.60 -21.82 -3.98
C LEU A 546 -7.51 -23.21 -4.62
N LYS A 547 -7.52 -24.29 -3.82
CA LYS A 547 -7.56 -25.66 -4.35
C LYS A 547 -8.81 -25.92 -5.20
N SER A 548 -9.96 -25.38 -4.83
CA SER A 548 -11.20 -25.54 -5.60
C SER A 548 -11.16 -24.83 -6.97
N MET A 549 -10.30 -23.82 -7.13
CA MET A 549 -10.13 -23.11 -8.41
C MET A 549 -9.29 -23.91 -9.41
N LEU A 550 -8.29 -24.67 -8.95
CA LEU A 550 -7.30 -25.39 -9.78
C LEU A 550 -7.92 -26.16 -10.98
N PRO A 551 -9.00 -26.95 -10.84
CA PRO A 551 -9.56 -27.71 -11.97
C PRO A 551 -10.08 -26.85 -13.13
N SER A 552 -10.28 -25.55 -12.90
CA SER A 552 -10.86 -24.62 -13.88
C SER A 552 -9.90 -23.52 -14.30
N LEU A 553 -8.67 -23.51 -13.78
CA LEU A 553 -7.64 -22.54 -14.18
C LEU A 553 -6.87 -23.04 -15.40
N GLY A 554 -6.42 -22.12 -16.24
CA GLY A 554 -5.43 -22.37 -17.28
C GLY A 554 -4.01 -22.53 -16.71
N SER A 555 -3.00 -22.51 -17.58
CA SER A 555 -1.60 -22.76 -17.21
C SER A 555 -1.04 -21.69 -16.26
N LEU A 556 -1.28 -20.41 -16.54
CA LEU A 556 -0.78 -19.28 -15.75
C LEU A 556 -1.39 -19.27 -14.34
N GLY A 557 -2.72 -19.43 -14.25
CA GLY A 557 -3.42 -19.49 -12.98
C GLY A 557 -3.04 -20.70 -12.15
N THR A 558 -2.93 -21.88 -12.79
CA THR A 558 -2.48 -23.10 -12.13
C THR A 558 -1.06 -22.94 -11.57
N ALA A 559 -0.12 -22.44 -12.38
CA ALA A 559 1.25 -22.20 -11.94
C ALA A 559 1.32 -21.21 -10.75
N PHE A 560 0.53 -20.14 -10.79
CA PHE A 560 0.46 -19.17 -9.70
C PHE A 560 -0.10 -19.78 -8.41
N VAL A 561 -1.27 -20.43 -8.47
CA VAL A 561 -1.92 -21.00 -7.29
C VAL A 561 -1.08 -22.14 -6.70
N THR A 562 -0.55 -23.03 -7.52
CA THR A 562 0.37 -24.09 -7.08
C THR A 562 1.60 -23.50 -6.41
N SER A 563 2.21 -22.46 -6.99
CA SER A 563 3.34 -21.75 -6.38
C SER A 563 3.02 -21.22 -4.98
N VAL A 564 1.85 -20.59 -4.79
CA VAL A 564 1.44 -20.05 -3.49
C VAL A 564 1.15 -21.14 -2.47
N LEU A 565 0.59 -22.27 -2.89
CA LEU A 565 0.22 -23.36 -1.98
C LEU A 565 1.39 -24.30 -1.63
N GLU A 566 2.32 -24.53 -2.55
CA GLU A 566 3.31 -25.60 -2.43
C GLU A 566 4.70 -25.14 -2.01
N ARG A 567 5.10 -23.89 -2.28
CA ARG A 567 6.43 -23.40 -1.88
C ARG A 567 6.56 -23.35 -0.36
N GLU A 568 7.72 -23.75 0.17
CA GLU A 568 8.02 -23.61 1.61
C GLU A 568 8.15 -22.15 2.05
N LYS A 569 8.68 -21.30 1.16
CA LYS A 569 8.83 -19.87 1.36
C LYS A 569 8.24 -19.08 0.21
N LEU A 570 7.63 -17.94 0.53
CA LEU A 570 7.04 -17.02 -0.44
C LEU A 570 7.87 -15.73 -0.54
N PRO A 571 7.92 -15.11 -1.73
CA PRO A 571 8.61 -13.83 -1.91
C PRO A 571 7.84 -12.72 -1.22
N PHE A 572 8.57 -11.84 -0.55
CA PHE A 572 8.06 -10.69 0.21
C PHE A 572 8.87 -9.44 -0.10
N LYS A 573 8.23 -8.36 -0.55
CA LYS A 573 8.89 -7.07 -0.77
C LYS A 573 9.25 -6.45 0.58
N ALA A 574 10.55 -6.24 0.78
CA ALA A 574 11.15 -5.78 2.02
C ALA A 574 11.24 -4.25 2.03
N ASN A 575 10.29 -3.58 2.69
CA ASN A 575 10.19 -2.12 2.65
C ASN A 575 11.26 -1.45 3.53
N LEU A 576 11.68 -2.08 4.63
CA LEU A 576 12.77 -1.59 5.46
C LEU A 576 14.11 -1.79 4.76
N LEU A 577 14.40 -2.98 4.22
CA LEU A 577 15.67 -3.19 3.48
C LEU A 577 15.77 -2.33 2.23
N THR A 578 14.68 -2.17 1.47
CA THR A 578 14.68 -1.25 0.31
C THR A 578 15.02 0.17 0.73
N ARG A 579 14.57 0.60 1.93
CA ARG A 579 14.96 1.89 2.47
C ARG A 579 16.42 1.94 2.89
N VAL A 580 16.91 0.89 3.57
CA VAL A 580 18.28 0.81 4.07
C VAL A 580 19.29 0.91 2.92
N GLU A 581 18.97 0.31 1.77
CA GLU A 581 19.78 0.35 0.55
C GLU A 581 19.62 1.66 -0.27
N ASP A 582 18.83 2.63 0.21
CA ASP A 582 18.48 3.91 -0.45
C ASP A 582 18.03 3.74 -1.92
N VAL A 583 17.29 2.66 -2.19
CA VAL A 583 16.75 2.39 -3.53
C VAL A 583 15.50 3.24 -3.74
N ASP A 584 15.57 4.23 -4.65
CA ASP A 584 14.37 4.87 -5.17
C ASP A 584 13.70 3.92 -6.16
N GLU A 585 12.55 3.37 -5.76
CA GLU A 585 11.83 2.35 -6.54
C GLU A 585 11.45 2.85 -7.95
N LEU A 586 11.38 4.17 -8.19
CA LEU A 586 11.10 4.72 -9.52
C LEU A 586 12.31 4.79 -10.46
N GLU A 587 13.53 4.83 -9.91
CA GLU A 587 14.77 4.97 -10.68
C GLU A 587 15.48 3.61 -10.87
N ALA A 588 15.10 2.60 -10.08
CA ALA A 588 15.64 1.25 -10.20
C ALA A 588 15.23 0.59 -11.54
N GLN A 589 16.18 -0.06 -12.22
CA GLN A 589 15.85 -0.94 -13.35
C GLN A 589 14.85 -2.00 -12.89
N ASP A 590 13.79 -2.19 -13.67
CA ASP A 590 12.64 -3.04 -13.34
C ASP A 590 11.95 -2.73 -11.99
N GLU A 591 12.08 -1.54 -11.40
CA GLU A 591 11.50 -1.21 -10.08
C GLU A 591 11.92 -2.21 -8.97
N LEU A 592 13.20 -2.62 -8.97
CA LEU A 592 13.71 -3.65 -8.07
C LEU A 592 13.78 -3.17 -6.61
N ALA A 593 12.64 -3.22 -5.93
CA ALA A 593 12.63 -3.29 -4.47
C ALA A 593 13.34 -4.56 -3.99
N VAL A 594 13.90 -4.53 -2.78
CA VAL A 594 14.52 -5.69 -2.17
C VAL A 594 13.44 -6.73 -1.85
N TYR A 595 13.67 -7.99 -2.22
CA TYR A 595 12.78 -9.11 -1.88
C TYR A 595 13.48 -10.10 -0.95
N VAL A 596 12.77 -10.53 0.08
CA VAL A 596 13.18 -11.61 0.99
C VAL A 596 12.23 -12.81 0.86
N TRP A 597 12.66 -13.95 1.39
CA TRP A 597 11.88 -15.19 1.38
C TRP A 597 11.36 -15.50 2.79
N VAL A 598 10.05 -15.37 2.98
CA VAL A 598 9.39 -15.60 4.28
C VAL A 598 8.67 -16.95 4.27
N ASN A 599 8.52 -17.58 5.44
CA ASN A 599 7.83 -18.87 5.56
C ASN A 599 6.39 -18.77 5.04
N ASN A 600 5.96 -19.78 4.29
CA ASN A 600 4.62 -19.83 3.73
C ASN A 600 3.56 -20.09 4.82
N PRO A 601 2.60 -19.17 5.06
CA PRO A 601 1.55 -19.38 6.06
C PRO A 601 0.67 -20.59 5.76
N PHE A 602 0.49 -20.97 4.48
CA PHE A 602 -0.31 -22.14 4.11
C PHE A 602 0.35 -23.47 4.52
N LYS A 603 1.69 -23.55 4.50
CA LYS A 603 2.45 -24.73 4.95
C LYS A 603 2.46 -24.92 6.46
N SER A 604 2.24 -23.83 7.20
CA SER A 604 2.21 -23.88 8.67
C SER A 604 0.94 -24.58 9.20
N ILE A 605 -0.12 -24.65 8.40
CA ILE A 605 -1.41 -25.24 8.79
C ILE A 605 -1.46 -26.74 8.53
N GLU A 606 -0.86 -27.20 7.42
CA GLU A 606 -0.75 -28.64 7.10
C GLU A 606 -0.09 -29.40 8.26
N LYS A 607 0.97 -28.81 8.85
CA LYS A 607 1.66 -29.35 10.03
C LYS A 607 0.76 -29.43 11.27
N LEU A 608 -0.09 -28.43 11.52
CA LEU A 608 -1.02 -28.44 12.66
C LEU A 608 -2.13 -29.49 12.50
N SER A 609 -2.63 -29.71 11.29
CA SER A 609 -3.61 -30.79 11.02
C SER A 609 -3.01 -32.19 11.19
N GLU A 610 -1.75 -32.40 10.82
CA GLU A 610 -1.05 -33.69 11.01
C GLU A 610 -0.73 -33.94 12.48
N THR A 611 -0.31 -32.92 13.22
CA THR A 611 -0.04 -33.04 14.68
C THR A 611 -1.34 -33.31 15.47
N SER A 612 -2.48 -32.79 15.01
CA SER A 612 -3.80 -33.07 15.61
C SER A 612 -4.25 -34.53 15.42
N LEU A 613 -3.81 -35.18 14.33
CA LEU A 613 -4.10 -36.58 14.04
C LEU A 613 -3.20 -37.54 14.84
N GLN A 614 -1.99 -37.11 15.22
CA GLN A 614 -1.08 -37.92 16.04
C GLN A 614 -1.39 -37.90 17.55
N VAL A 615 -2.28 -37.04 18.03
CA VAL A 615 -2.67 -36.96 19.46
C VAL A 615 -3.88 -37.86 19.79
N ASN A 616 -4.52 -38.48 18.80
CA ASN A 616 -5.70 -39.34 18.99
C ASN A 616 -5.46 -40.85 18.82
N GLU A 617 -4.22 -41.32 18.72
CA GLU A 617 -3.93 -42.75 18.88
C GLU A 617 -3.64 -43.08 20.35
N PRO A 618 -4.42 -43.97 21.01
CA PRO A 618 -4.05 -44.46 22.32
C PRO A 618 -2.77 -45.29 22.18
N GLN A 619 -1.68 -44.85 22.80
CA GLN A 619 -0.50 -45.67 22.99
C GLN A 619 -0.86 -46.88 23.88
N GLU A 620 -1.16 -48.02 23.26
CA GLU A 620 -1.08 -49.31 23.93
C GLU A 620 0.37 -49.59 24.30
N ARG A 621 0.63 -49.64 25.60
CA ARG A 621 1.85 -50.24 26.15
C ARG A 621 1.79 -51.75 25.93
N SER A 622 2.73 -52.30 25.18
CA SER A 622 3.17 -53.68 25.39
C SER A 622 4.68 -53.78 25.36
N ALA A 623 5.22 -54.33 26.44
CA ALA A 623 6.62 -54.55 26.72
C ALA A 623 7.24 -55.70 25.89
N ASP A 624 8.57 -55.74 25.94
CA ASP A 624 9.46 -56.90 25.73
C ASP A 624 9.85 -57.29 24.29
N LYS A 625 11.05 -56.88 23.86
CA LYS A 625 12.28 -57.69 23.94
C LYS A 625 13.44 -56.98 23.25
N VAL A 626 14.42 -56.57 24.06
CA VAL A 626 15.78 -56.26 23.61
C VAL A 626 16.48 -57.59 23.35
N VAL A 627 16.82 -57.85 22.09
CA VAL A 627 17.87 -58.81 21.73
C VAL A 627 19.03 -57.98 21.19
N ALA A 628 20.16 -58.06 21.88
CA ALA A 628 21.43 -57.56 21.43
C ALA A 628 21.92 -58.37 20.24
N ASP A 629 22.52 -57.72 19.24
CA ASP A 629 23.82 -58.17 18.73
C ASP A 629 24.54 -57.06 17.98
N ALA A 630 25.84 -57.03 18.23
CA ALA A 630 26.82 -56.09 17.72
C ALA A 630 27.39 -56.53 16.37
N CYS A 631 27.61 -55.57 15.47
CA CYS A 631 28.78 -55.45 14.59
C CYS A 631 28.71 -54.10 13.86
#